data_AF-A0A5D2M9A6-F1
#
_entry.id   AF-A0A5D2M9A6-F1
#
_cell.length_a   1.000
_cell.length_b   1.000
_cell.length_c   1.000
_cell.angle_alpha   90.00
_cell.angle_beta   90.00
_cell.angle_gamma   90.00
#
_symmetry.space_group_name_H-M   'P 1'
#
loop_
_entity.id
_entity.type
_entity.pdbx_description
1 polymer ?
#
loop_
_entity_poly.entity_id
_entity_poly.type
_entity_poly.pdbx_seq_one_letter_code
_entity_poly.pdbx_strand_id
1 'polypeptide(L)'
;LCSLLVLCPHLYPLLVLYSSSLCQFCLWLQFHQYQVVERALPTENDEHPKIYRIKLWAINEVRAKSKFWYFFRKLKKVKKSNGQVLAINEVKMLSDIHLMILYL
;
A
#
# COMPACT_ATOMS: atom_id res chain seq x y z
N LEU A 1 -47.84 -22.07 9.06
CA LEU A 1 -47.71 -20.63 8.74
C LEU A 1 -47.58 -19.87 10.07
N CYS A 2 -46.67 -20.28 10.95
CA CYS A 2 -45.33 -19.71 11.10
C CYS A 2 -45.26 -18.23 10.76
N SER A 3 -45.00 -17.27 11.64
CA SER A 3 -44.84 -17.20 13.09
C SER A 3 -44.50 -15.71 13.35
N LEU A 4 -45.06 -15.13 14.40
CA LEU A 4 -44.44 -14.06 15.19
C LEU A 4 -44.34 -12.65 14.56
N LEU A 5 -45.35 -11.84 14.85
CA LEU A 5 -45.15 -10.42 15.12
C LEU A 5 -44.47 -10.24 16.49
N VAL A 6 -43.65 -9.18 16.56
CA VAL A 6 -43.05 -8.53 17.73
C VAL A 6 -41.82 -9.24 18.32
N LEU A 7 -40.65 -8.66 18.03
CA LEU A 7 -39.66 -8.15 19.00
C LEU A 7 -38.30 -8.11 18.31
N CYS A 8 -37.81 -6.91 17.96
CA CYS A 8 -36.42 -6.50 18.18
C CYS A 8 -36.16 -5.10 17.61
N PRO A 9 -35.89 -4.07 18.44
CA PRO A 9 -35.30 -2.81 18.02
C PRO A 9 -33.80 -2.95 17.66
N HIS A 10 -33.38 -4.15 17.23
CA HIS A 10 -31.99 -4.47 16.88
C HIS A 10 -31.70 -4.27 15.38
N LEU A 11 -32.64 -3.67 14.63
CA LEU A 11 -32.47 -3.43 13.19
C LEU A 11 -31.91 -2.04 12.86
N TYR A 12 -31.64 -1.20 13.86
CA TYR A 12 -30.99 0.10 13.69
C TYR A 12 -29.44 0.09 13.53
N PRO A 13 -28.66 -0.98 13.84
CA PRO A 13 -27.23 -0.98 13.55
C PRO A 13 -26.89 -1.32 12.09
N LEU A 14 -27.80 -1.90 11.29
CA LEU A 14 -27.45 -2.40 9.96
C LEU A 14 -27.60 -1.37 8.82
N LEU A 15 -28.39 -0.32 9.01
CA LEU A 15 -28.54 0.74 7.99
C LEU A 15 -27.51 1.88 8.12
N VAL A 16 -26.82 2.01 9.26
CA VAL A 16 -25.73 2.99 9.45
C VAL A 16 -24.37 2.43 9.01
N LEU A 17 -24.26 1.11 8.78
CA LEU A 17 -23.04 0.47 8.27
C LEU A 17 -22.97 0.40 6.73
N TYR A 18 -24.05 0.74 6.02
CA TYR A 18 -24.11 0.70 4.54
C TYR A 18 -23.90 2.06 3.86
N SER A 19 -23.92 3.17 4.61
CA SER A 19 -23.63 4.50 4.07
C SER A 19 -22.18 4.97 4.29
N SER A 20 -21.46 4.35 5.24
CA SER A 20 -20.07 4.67 5.56
C SER A 20 -19.03 3.79 4.84
N SER A 21 -19.44 2.61 4.36
CA SER A 21 -18.58 1.67 3.63
C SER A 21 -18.36 2.04 2.15
N LEU A 22 -19.31 2.73 1.50
CA LEU A 22 -19.12 3.26 0.14
C LEU A 22 -18.13 4.43 0.10
N CYS A 23 -18.02 5.21 1.17
CA CYS A 23 -17.02 6.27 1.30
C CYS A 23 -15.60 5.71 1.43
N GLN A 24 -15.46 4.58 2.14
CA GLN A 24 -14.17 3.88 2.28
C GLN A 24 -13.76 3.21 0.96
N PHE A 25 -14.69 2.62 0.20
CA PHE A 25 -14.38 1.93 -1.06
C PHE A 25 -13.95 2.87 -2.20
N CYS A 26 -14.47 4.10 -2.25
CA CYS A 26 -14.12 5.07 -3.29
C CYS A 26 -12.65 5.55 -3.23
N LEU A 27 -12.03 5.54 -2.02
CA LEU A 27 -10.62 5.91 -1.84
C LEU A 27 -9.62 4.82 -2.27
N TRP A 28 -10.07 3.59 -2.48
CA TRP A 28 -9.20 2.45 -2.79
C TRP A 28 -8.87 2.29 -4.28
N LEU A 29 -9.66 2.90 -5.16
CA LEU A 29 -9.50 2.79 -6.61
C LEU A 29 -8.33 3.61 -7.18
N GLN A 30 -7.68 4.45 -6.36
CA GLN A 30 -6.62 5.35 -6.81
C GLN A 30 -5.21 4.92 -6.35
N PHE A 31 -5.05 3.68 -5.87
CA PHE A 31 -3.72 3.16 -5.53
C PHE A 31 -3.09 2.50 -6.76
N HIS A 32 -1.92 3.00 -7.12
CA HIS A 32 -1.06 2.44 -8.13
C HIS A 32 0.04 1.63 -7.45
N GLN A 33 0.39 0.50 -8.04
CA GLN A 33 1.54 -0.28 -7.58
C GLN A 33 2.80 0.32 -8.18
N TYR A 34 3.78 0.61 -7.32
CA TYR A 34 5.09 1.09 -7.73
C TYR A 34 6.15 0.06 -7.34
N GLN A 35 7.03 -0.22 -8.29
CA GLN A 35 8.27 -0.94 -8.06
C GLN A 35 9.40 0.08 -7.99
N VAL A 36 9.97 0.25 -6.80
CA VAL A 36 11.12 1.13 -6.57
C VAL A 36 12.38 0.28 -6.51
N VAL A 37 13.37 0.67 -7.31
CA VAL A 37 14.70 0.06 -7.34
C VAL A 37 15.71 1.04 -6.77
N GLU A 38 16.48 0.60 -5.78
CA GLU A 38 17.46 1.44 -5.08
C GLU A 38 18.76 0.68 -4.85
N ARG A 39 19.86 1.40 -4.76
CA ARG A 39 21.16 0.93 -4.26
C ARG A 39 21.71 1.88 -3.21
N ALA A 40 22.56 1.37 -2.32
CA ALA A 40 23.38 2.26 -1.50
C ALA A 40 24.37 3.04 -2.40
N LEU A 41 24.86 4.17 -1.91
CA LEU A 41 25.94 4.89 -2.59
C LEU A 41 27.23 4.04 -2.59
N PRO A 42 27.95 3.97 -3.72
CA PRO A 42 29.23 3.29 -3.76
C PRO A 42 30.20 4.01 -2.82
N THR A 43 30.90 3.22 -2.00
CA THR A 43 31.94 3.70 -1.07
C THR A 43 33.24 2.97 -1.41
N GLU A 44 34.40 3.49 -1.02
CA GLU A 44 35.71 2.85 -1.28
C GLU A 44 35.78 1.38 -0.81
N ASN A 45 35.02 1.03 0.23
CA ASN A 45 34.95 -0.34 0.75
C ASN A 45 34.01 -1.26 -0.05
N ASP A 46 33.03 -0.70 -0.75
CA ASP A 46 31.96 -1.44 -1.44
C ASP A 46 31.64 -0.74 -2.78
N GLU A 47 32.40 -1.07 -3.83
CA GLU A 47 32.26 -0.50 -5.17
C GLU A 47 30.93 -0.90 -5.85
N HIS A 48 30.42 -2.09 -5.52
CA HIS A 48 29.22 -2.67 -6.11
C HIS A 48 28.15 -3.02 -5.06
N PRO A 49 27.46 -2.00 -4.50
CA PRO A 49 26.46 -2.23 -3.48
C PRO A 49 25.25 -3.01 -4.03
N LYS A 50 24.67 -3.86 -3.17
CA LYS A 50 23.52 -4.68 -3.52
C LYS A 50 22.31 -3.82 -3.92
N ILE A 51 21.69 -4.18 -5.04
CA ILE A 51 20.49 -3.53 -5.55
C ILE A 51 19.26 -4.15 -4.88
N TYR A 52 18.40 -3.31 -4.31
CA TYR A 52 17.14 -3.70 -3.69
C TYR A 52 15.96 -3.28 -4.57
N ARG A 53 14.92 -4.13 -4.58
CA ARG A 53 13.66 -3.88 -5.29
C ARG A 53 12.52 -4.06 -4.30
N ILE A 54 11.69 -3.03 -4.13
CA ILE A 54 10.53 -3.07 -3.26
C ILE A 54 9.30 -2.72 -4.08
N LYS A 55 8.26 -3.55 -3.96
CA LYS A 55 6.92 -3.27 -4.49
C LYS A 55 6.09 -2.65 -3.37
N LEU A 56 5.44 -1.53 -3.66
CA LEU A 56 4.58 -0.83 -2.70
C LEU A 56 3.41 -0.17 -3.41
N TRP A 57 2.32 0.01 -2.68
CA TRP A 57 1.13 0.69 -3.16
C TRP A 57 1.11 2.14 -2.70
N ALA A 58 0.90 3.06 -3.64
CA ALA A 58 0.80 4.50 -3.38
C ALA A 58 -0.09 5.18 -4.42
N ILE A 59 -0.61 6.35 -4.10
CA ILE A 59 -1.48 7.10 -5.03
C ILE A 59 -0.63 7.77 -6.12
N ASN A 60 0.47 8.40 -5.72
CA ASN A 60 1.38 9.13 -6.61
C ASN A 60 2.83 8.69 -6.39
N GLU A 61 3.69 8.92 -7.36
CA GLU A 61 5.13 8.65 -7.27
C GLU A 61 5.80 9.33 -6.06
N VAL A 62 5.40 10.57 -5.75
CA VAL A 62 5.96 11.31 -4.60
C VAL A 62 5.62 10.62 -3.27
N ARG A 63 4.37 10.17 -3.13
CA ARG A 63 3.94 9.38 -1.95
C ARG A 63 4.64 8.02 -1.93
N ALA A 64 4.86 7.41 -3.10
CA ALA A 64 5.62 6.17 -3.23
C ALA A 64 7.04 6.31 -2.69
N LYS A 65 7.77 7.38 -3.07
CA LYS A 65 9.11 7.69 -2.55
C LYS A 65 9.13 7.84 -1.03
N SER A 66 8.18 8.59 -0.46
CA SER A 66 8.13 8.78 0.99
C SER A 66 7.88 7.47 1.74
N LYS A 67 6.89 6.69 1.27
CA LYS A 67 6.53 5.38 1.85
C LYS A 67 7.68 4.39 1.74
N PHE A 68 8.37 4.38 0.60
CA PHE A 68 9.57 3.59 0.38
C PHE A 68 10.66 3.87 1.44
N TRP A 69 11.06 5.13 1.62
CA TRP A 69 12.10 5.50 2.59
C TRP A 69 11.69 5.25 4.05
N TYR A 70 10.38 5.27 4.35
CA TYR A 70 9.89 4.86 5.66
C TYR A 70 10.16 3.37 5.92
N PHE A 71 9.80 2.49 4.97
CA PHE A 71 10.03 1.06 5.12
C PHE A 71 11.50 0.67 5.03
N PHE A 72 12.27 1.29 4.13
CA PHE A 72 13.68 0.96 3.92
C PHE A 72 14.54 1.27 5.15
N ARG A 73 14.23 2.36 5.87
CA ARG A 73 14.85 2.67 7.17
C ARG A 73 14.63 1.58 8.22
N LYS A 74 13.44 0.96 8.24
CA LYS A 74 13.13 -0.13 9.17
C LYS A 74 13.82 -1.44 8.78
N LEU A 75 13.88 -1.75 7.49
CA LEU A 75 14.40 -3.02 6.99
C LEU A 75 15.92 -3.08 6.91
N LYS A 76 16.56 -2.03 6.38
CA LYS A 76 17.99 -2.02 6.04
C LYS A 76 18.79 -0.94 6.74
N LYS A 77 18.15 -0.09 7.58
CA LYS A 77 18.78 1.03 8.29
C LYS A 77 19.52 2.02 7.38
N VAL A 78 19.26 1.99 6.08
CA VAL A 78 19.83 2.92 5.10
C VAL A 78 19.00 4.21 5.11
N LYS A 79 19.70 5.34 5.12
CA LYS A 79 19.10 6.68 5.07
C LYS A 79 19.00 7.14 3.62
N LYS A 80 18.05 8.05 3.36
CA LYS A 80 17.89 8.72 2.08
C LYS A 80 19.15 9.42 1.57
N SER A 81 19.99 9.92 2.48
CA SER A 81 21.27 10.57 2.14
C SER A 81 22.32 9.59 1.61
N ASN A 82 22.25 8.32 2.00
CA ASN A 82 23.29 7.32 1.73
C ASN A 82 22.86 6.35 0.62
N GLY A 83 21.74 6.63 -0.04
CA GLY A 83 21.11 5.75 -1.01
C GLY A 83 20.68 6.49 -2.25
N GLN A 84 20.72 5.81 -3.39
CA GLN A 84 20.37 6.33 -4.70
C GLN A 84 19.22 5.52 -5.30
N VAL A 85 18.09 6.18 -5.52
CA VAL A 85 16.99 5.59 -6.29
C VAL A 85 17.41 5.51 -7.74
N LEU A 86 17.42 4.30 -8.30
CA LEU A 86 17.80 4.01 -9.68
C LEU A 86 16.62 4.20 -10.63
N ALA A 87 15.46 3.64 -10.26
CA ALA A 87 14.27 3.68 -11.09
C ALA A 87 13.01 3.52 -10.22
N ILE A 88 11.92 4.14 -10.68
CA ILE A 88 10.58 3.95 -10.14
C ILE A 88 9.68 3.58 -11.31
N ASN A 89 9.20 2.35 -11.29
CA ASN A 89 8.36 1.81 -12.35
C ASN A 89 6.95 1.65 -11.80
N GLU A 90 5.96 2.20 -12.48
CA GLU A 90 4.56 1.90 -12.20
C GLU A 90 4.21 0.52 -12.79
N VAL A 91 3.69 -0.38 -11.96
CA VAL A 91 3.29 -1.72 -12.37
C VAL A 91 1.77 -1.74 -12.43
N LYS A 92 1.20 -1.84 -13.63
CA LYS A 92 -0.24 -1.94 -13.84
C LYS A 92 -0.61 -3.41 -14.06
N MET A 93 -0.59 -4.21 -12.99
CA MET A 93 -1.09 -5.58 -13.06
C MET A 93 -2.55 -5.65 -12.59
N LEU A 94 -3.44 -6.04 -13.49
CA LEU A 94 -4.87 -6.22 -13.23
C LEU A 94 -5.15 -7.28 -12.15
N SER A 95 -4.23 -8.24 -11.96
CA SER A 95 -4.32 -9.30 -10.93
C SER A 95 -4.07 -8.80 -9.50
N ASP A 96 -3.36 -7.69 -9.35
CA ASP A 96 -2.77 -7.31 -8.06
C ASP A 96 -3.76 -6.55 -7.17
N ILE A 97 -4.83 -6.00 -7.75
CA ILE A 97 -5.92 -5.31 -7.03
C ILE A 97 -6.61 -6.29 -6.07
N HIS A 98 -6.82 -7.54 -6.49
CA HIS A 98 -7.51 -8.55 -5.68
C HIS A 98 -6.67 -8.98 -4.47
N LEU A 99 -5.35 -9.11 -4.64
CA LEU A 99 -4.43 -9.38 -3.54
C LEU A 99 -4.39 -8.25 -2.52
N MET A 100 -4.56 -6.99 -2.94
CA MET A 100 -4.60 -5.86 -2.01
C MET A 100 -5.83 -5.87 -1.10
N ILE A 101 -6.98 -6.30 -1.63
CA ILE A 101 -8.23 -6.44 -0.85
C ILE A 101 -8.12 -7.61 0.14
N LEU A 102 -7.40 -8.68 -0.22
CA LEU A 102 -7.23 -9.86 0.64
C LEU A 102 -6.19 -9.68 1.77
N TYR A 103 -5.22 -8.80 1.60
CA TYR A 103 -4.13 -8.58 2.57
C TYR A 103 -4.40 -7.48 3.61
N LEU A 104 -5.58 -6.86 3.59
CA LEU A 104 -6.00 -5.80 4.50
C LEU A 104 -7.22 -6.23 5.30
#